data_AF-A0A933ATU6-F1
#
_entry.id   AF-A0A933ATU6-F1
#
_cell.length_a   1.000
_cell.length_b   1.000
_cell.length_c   1.000
_cell.angle_alpha   90.00
_cell.angle_beta   90.00
_cell.angle_gamma   90.00
#
_symmetry.space_group_name_H-M   'P 1'
#
loop_
_entity.id
_entity.type
_entity.pdbx_description
1 polymer ?
#
loop_
_entity_poly.entity_id
_entity_poly.type
_entity_poly.pdbx_seq_one_letter_code
_entity_poly.pdbx_strand_id
1 'polypeptide(L)'
;MKPVIARFPDITLAYLFGSRVAGQVGPQSDYDFAVLVEADERDFAAPRARLAHELAVALETHRIDVVILNRAPIELAHAVIAQGKLLYQRDDLTRVEYEARIMGLYGDYLPVLRAQRRDIYRGGDHAARVQRYRAALRRTERTLGEIRAAQGRAPR
;
A
#
# COMPACT_ATOMS: atom_id res chain seq x y z
N MET A 1 -8.48 -5.04 -14.79
CA MET A 1 -8.28 -4.83 -13.33
C MET A 1 -9.52 -5.17 -12.52
N LYS A 2 -10.65 -4.44 -12.65
CA LYS A 2 -11.93 -4.77 -11.98
C LYS A 2 -12.36 -6.25 -12.06
N PRO A 3 -12.29 -6.91 -13.23
CA PRO A 3 -12.73 -8.30 -13.35
C PRO A 3 -11.89 -9.30 -12.54
N VAL A 4 -10.60 -9.01 -12.33
CA VAL A 4 -9.71 -9.87 -11.54
C VAL A 4 -10.04 -9.72 -10.06
N ILE A 5 -10.13 -8.47 -9.58
CA ILE A 5 -10.37 -8.16 -8.17
C ILE A 5 -11.76 -8.66 -7.73
N ALA A 6 -12.77 -8.54 -8.58
CA ALA A 6 -14.14 -8.98 -8.28
C ALA A 6 -14.29 -10.51 -8.09
N ARG A 7 -13.28 -11.32 -8.45
CA ARG A 7 -13.27 -12.78 -8.20
C ARG A 7 -12.90 -13.14 -6.76
N PHE A 8 -12.49 -12.16 -5.95
CA PHE A 8 -12.10 -12.34 -4.56
C PHE A 8 -13.21 -11.78 -3.66
N PRO A 9 -14.10 -12.64 -3.11
CA PRO A 9 -15.31 -12.21 -2.41
C PRO A 9 -15.02 -11.42 -1.12
N ASP A 10 -13.87 -11.68 -0.50
CA ASP A 10 -13.47 -11.02 0.75
C ASP A 10 -12.99 -9.59 0.54
N ILE A 11 -12.72 -9.16 -0.71
CA ILE A 11 -12.26 -7.80 -1.00
C ILE A 11 -13.47 -6.88 -1.05
N THR A 12 -13.43 -5.82 -0.25
CA THR A 12 -14.49 -4.81 -0.19
C THR A 12 -14.12 -3.55 -0.95
N LEU A 13 -12.85 -3.13 -0.89
CA LEU A 13 -12.30 -2.00 -1.62
C LEU A 13 -10.96 -2.38 -2.24
N ALA A 14 -10.66 -1.80 -3.40
CA ALA A 14 -9.33 -1.86 -3.99
C ALA A 14 -8.95 -0.54 -4.65
N TYR A 15 -7.74 -0.10 -4.40
CA TYR A 15 -7.13 1.11 -4.96
C TYR A 15 -5.84 0.74 -5.68
N LEU A 16 -5.53 1.44 -6.76
CA LEU A 16 -4.17 1.57 -7.27
C LEU A 16 -3.58 2.83 -6.63
N PHE A 17 -2.36 2.78 -6.10
CA PHE A 17 -1.70 3.94 -5.52
C PHE A 17 -0.22 3.99 -5.93
N GLY A 18 0.54 4.88 -5.31
CA GLY A 18 1.99 4.98 -5.52
C GLY A 18 2.39 5.72 -6.80
N SER A 19 3.62 5.46 -7.25
CA SER A 19 4.30 6.24 -8.29
C SER A 19 3.54 6.27 -9.63
N ARG A 20 2.77 5.22 -9.94
CA ARG A 20 1.98 5.11 -11.17
C ARG A 20 0.76 6.03 -11.21
N VAL A 21 0.21 6.38 -10.06
CA VAL A 21 -0.92 7.33 -10.00
C VAL A 21 -0.42 8.77 -10.03
N ALA A 22 0.77 9.04 -9.48
CA ALA A 22 1.38 10.36 -9.42
C ALA A 22 1.98 10.86 -10.77
N GLY A 23 1.82 10.11 -11.87
CA GLY A 23 2.30 10.49 -13.20
C GLY A 23 3.83 10.42 -13.39
N GLN A 24 4.57 9.96 -12.38
CA GLN A 24 6.02 9.78 -12.42
C GLN A 24 6.35 8.36 -12.90
N VAL A 25 5.99 8.04 -14.13
CA VAL A 25 6.11 6.66 -14.64
C VAL A 25 7.35 6.51 -15.51
N GLY A 26 8.30 5.71 -15.02
CA GLY A 26 9.30 5.06 -15.87
C GLY A 26 8.88 3.62 -16.20
N PRO A 27 9.51 2.95 -17.18
CA PRO A 27 9.19 1.57 -17.56
C PRO A 27 9.31 0.54 -16.41
N GLN A 28 10.00 0.93 -15.33
CA GLN A 28 10.33 0.10 -14.18
C GLN A 28 9.44 0.33 -12.94
N SER A 29 8.41 1.19 -13.00
CA SER A 29 7.58 1.43 -11.81
C SER A 29 6.78 0.17 -11.40
N ASP A 30 6.79 -0.18 -10.12
CA ASP A 30 5.95 -1.25 -9.58
C ASP A 30 4.46 -0.83 -9.60
N TYR A 31 3.55 -1.79 -9.64
CA TYR A 31 2.12 -1.54 -9.47
C TYR A 31 1.73 -1.82 -8.01
N ASP A 32 1.40 -0.75 -7.29
CA ASP A 32 1.02 -0.81 -5.88
C ASP A 32 -0.50 -0.83 -5.75
N PHE A 33 -1.05 -1.96 -5.29
CA PHE A 33 -2.46 -2.14 -5.00
C PHE A 33 -2.69 -2.12 -3.50
N ALA A 34 -3.75 -1.45 -3.06
CA ALA A 34 -4.20 -1.49 -1.68
C ALA A 34 -5.60 -2.06 -1.64
N VAL A 35 -5.84 -3.08 -0.81
CA VAL A 35 -7.13 -3.75 -0.69
C VAL A 35 -7.62 -3.74 0.74
N LEU A 36 -8.90 -3.45 0.93
CA LEU A 36 -9.61 -3.65 2.18
C LEU A 36 -10.33 -5.00 2.11
N VAL A 37 -10.24 -5.80 3.17
CA VAL A 37 -10.88 -7.12 3.23
C VAL A 37 -11.83 -7.23 4.42
N GLU A 38 -12.88 -8.03 4.26
CA GLU A 38 -13.88 -8.29 5.29
C GLU A 38 -13.45 -9.41 6.26
N ALA A 39 -12.73 -10.41 5.76
CA ALA A 39 -12.18 -11.50 6.57
C ALA A 39 -11.11 -11.02 7.56
N ASP A 40 -10.84 -11.80 8.61
CA ASP A 40 -9.64 -11.59 9.45
C ASP A 40 -8.42 -11.63 8.54
N GLU A 41 -7.63 -10.56 8.54
CA GLU A 41 -6.47 -10.41 7.66
C GLU A 41 -5.45 -11.54 7.80
N ARG A 42 -5.43 -12.24 8.95
CA ARG A 42 -4.58 -13.41 9.20
C ARG A 42 -4.88 -14.55 8.25
N ASP A 43 -6.12 -14.65 7.79
CA ASP A 43 -6.59 -15.65 6.84
C ASP A 43 -6.39 -15.18 5.38
N PHE A 44 -5.99 -13.92 5.17
CA PHE A 44 -5.85 -13.32 3.85
C PHE A 44 -4.47 -13.50 3.21
N ALA A 45 -3.54 -14.22 3.84
CA ALA A 45 -2.20 -14.46 3.27
C ALA A 45 -2.25 -15.21 1.92
N ALA A 46 -2.99 -16.33 1.86
CA ALA A 46 -3.12 -17.12 0.64
C ALA A 46 -3.96 -16.39 -0.45
N PRO A 47 -5.12 -15.76 -0.12
CA PRO A 47 -5.83 -14.91 -1.06
C PRO A 47 -4.98 -13.75 -1.61
N ARG A 48 -4.17 -13.08 -0.78
CA ARG A 48 -3.26 -12.00 -1.20
C ARG A 48 -2.26 -12.47 -2.25
N ALA A 49 -1.65 -13.64 -2.04
CA ALA A 49 -0.70 -14.22 -3.00
C ALA A 49 -1.38 -14.57 -4.34
N ARG A 50 -2.58 -15.16 -4.30
CA ARG A 50 -3.37 -15.44 -5.51
C ARG A 50 -3.77 -14.16 -6.24
N LEU A 51 -4.21 -13.14 -5.51
CA LEU A 51 -4.54 -11.84 -6.09
C LEU A 51 -3.32 -11.22 -6.79
N ALA A 52 -2.17 -11.20 -6.12
CA ALA A 52 -0.93 -10.68 -6.71
C ALA A 52 -0.56 -11.44 -7.99
N HIS A 53 -0.73 -12.78 -8.02
CA HIS A 53 -0.49 -13.59 -9.19
C HIS A 53 -1.46 -13.27 -10.35
N GLU A 54 -2.77 -13.22 -10.10
CA GLU A 54 -3.76 -12.91 -11.12
C GLU A 54 -3.58 -11.48 -11.67
N LEU A 55 -3.20 -10.53 -10.82
CA LEU A 55 -2.85 -9.17 -11.24
C LEU A 55 -1.57 -9.16 -12.09
N ALA A 56 -0.57 -9.97 -11.73
CA ALA A 56 0.67 -10.10 -12.48
C ALA A 56 0.44 -10.65 -13.89
N VAL A 57 -0.40 -11.69 -14.01
CA VAL A 57 -0.82 -12.25 -15.31
C VAL A 57 -1.59 -11.21 -16.12
N ALA A 58 -2.56 -10.53 -15.52
CA ALA A 58 -3.40 -9.56 -16.22
C ALA A 58 -2.66 -8.29 -16.66
N LEU A 59 -1.53 -7.95 -16.02
CA LEU A 59 -0.71 -6.78 -16.33
C LEU A 59 0.61 -7.15 -17.03
N GLU A 60 0.82 -8.43 -17.33
CA GLU A 60 2.04 -8.97 -17.96
C GLU A 60 3.33 -8.50 -17.24
N THR A 61 3.29 -8.49 -15.90
CA THR A 61 4.41 -8.02 -15.09
C THR A 61 4.48 -8.73 -13.74
N HIS A 62 5.69 -8.99 -13.27
CA HIS A 62 5.92 -9.57 -11.93
C HIS A 62 6.08 -8.50 -10.83
N ARG A 63 5.94 -7.23 -11.19
CA ARG A 63 6.14 -6.07 -10.31
C ARG A 63 4.83 -5.61 -9.69
N ILE A 64 4.22 -6.49 -8.92
CA ILE A 64 2.96 -6.25 -8.23
C ILE A 64 3.21 -6.24 -6.72
N ASP A 65 2.85 -5.14 -6.07
CA ASP A 65 2.69 -5.11 -4.62
C ASP A 65 1.21 -4.99 -4.24
N VAL A 66 0.83 -5.71 -3.18
CA VAL A 66 -0.54 -5.70 -2.64
C VAL A 66 -0.43 -5.41 -1.15
N VAL A 67 -0.99 -4.30 -0.71
CA VAL A 67 -1.08 -3.86 0.69
C VAL A 67 -2.47 -4.18 1.23
N ILE A 68 -2.54 -4.66 2.47
CA ILE A 68 -3.80 -4.90 3.18
C ILE A 68 -4.11 -3.69 4.06
N LEU A 69 -5.23 -3.03 3.79
CA LEU A 69 -5.65 -1.77 4.39
C LEU A 69 -6.17 -1.90 5.83
N ASN A 70 -6.49 -3.11 6.27
CA ASN A 70 -7.03 -3.40 7.61
C ASN A 70 -6.06 -2.96 8.72
N ARG A 71 -4.74 -3.14 8.53
CA ARG A 71 -3.68 -2.75 9.48
C ARG A 71 -2.54 -1.95 8.86
N ALA A 72 -2.78 -1.35 7.68
CA ALA A 72 -1.81 -0.44 7.10
C ALA A 72 -1.52 0.73 8.07
N PRO A 73 -0.25 1.20 8.16
CA PRO A 73 0.07 2.42 8.89
C PRO A 73 -0.82 3.58 8.43
N ILE A 74 -1.21 4.44 9.37
CA ILE A 74 -2.23 5.47 9.10
C ILE A 74 -1.80 6.44 7.98
N GLU A 75 -0.51 6.73 7.87
CA GLU A 75 0.05 7.58 6.82
C GLU A 75 -0.10 6.94 5.44
N LEU A 76 0.09 5.62 5.35
CA LEU A 76 -0.07 4.86 4.11
C LEU A 76 -1.55 4.76 3.74
N ALA A 77 -2.42 4.40 4.68
CA ALA A 77 -3.86 4.33 4.45
C ALA A 77 -4.42 5.69 4.00
N HIS A 78 -3.99 6.78 4.64
CA HIS A 78 -4.38 8.14 4.24
C HIS A 78 -3.86 8.48 2.83
N ALA A 79 -2.61 8.14 2.50
CA ALA A 79 -2.07 8.36 1.17
C ALA A 79 -2.86 7.59 0.09
N VAL A 80 -3.26 6.35 0.38
CA VAL A 80 -4.09 5.53 -0.53
C VAL A 80 -5.43 6.20 -0.81
N ILE A 81 -6.16 6.66 0.21
CA ILE A 81 -7.48 7.25 -0.03
C ILE A 81 -7.39 8.67 -0.63
N ALA A 82 -6.33 9.41 -0.34
CA ALA A 82 -6.17 10.79 -0.79
C ALA A 82 -5.64 10.89 -2.23
N GLN A 83 -4.79 9.94 -2.65
CA GLN A 83 -4.07 9.99 -3.92
C GLN A 83 -4.31 8.77 -4.79
N GLY A 84 -4.82 7.68 -4.23
CA GLY A 84 -5.08 6.45 -4.97
C GLY A 84 -6.26 6.57 -5.93
N LYS A 85 -6.22 5.75 -6.97
CA LYS A 85 -7.33 5.56 -7.90
C LYS A 85 -8.16 4.37 -7.44
N LEU A 86 -9.42 4.60 -7.09
CA LEU A 86 -10.36 3.54 -6.77
C LEU A 86 -10.53 2.62 -7.99
N LEU A 87 -10.21 1.35 -7.82
CA LEU A 87 -10.35 0.31 -8.83
C LEU A 87 -11.59 -0.53 -8.59
N TYR A 88 -11.94 -0.84 -7.34
CA TYR A 88 -13.09 -1.67 -7.00
C TYR A 88 -13.69 -1.19 -5.67
N GLN A 89 -15.01 -1.20 -5.60
CA GLN A 89 -15.76 -1.08 -4.37
C GLN A 89 -16.93 -2.05 -4.46
N ARG A 90 -17.22 -2.76 -3.37
CA ARG A 90 -18.37 -3.65 -3.27
C ARG A 90 -19.66 -2.87 -3.04
N ASP A 91 -19.61 -1.90 -2.14
CA ASP A 91 -20.71 -1.01 -1.79
C ASP A 91 -20.17 0.37 -1.38
N ASP A 92 -21.01 1.40 -1.54
CA ASP A 92 -20.63 2.78 -1.25
C ASP A 92 -20.43 3.05 0.24
N LEU A 93 -21.23 2.39 1.09
CA LEU A 93 -21.20 2.62 2.54
C LEU A 93 -19.84 2.22 3.12
N THR A 94 -19.34 1.03 2.78
CA THR A 94 -18.04 0.55 3.23
C THR A 94 -16.91 1.49 2.82
N ARG A 95 -16.97 2.04 1.60
CA ARG A 95 -15.98 3.03 1.14
C ARG A 95 -16.03 4.29 2.00
N VAL A 96 -17.21 4.88 2.13
CA VAL A 96 -17.40 6.15 2.85
C VAL A 96 -16.99 6.00 4.31
N GLU A 97 -17.40 4.92 4.98
CA GLU A 97 -17.03 4.66 6.38
C GLU A 97 -15.52 4.46 6.54
N TYR A 98 -14.88 3.68 5.66
CA TYR A 98 -13.44 3.48 5.70
C TYR A 98 -12.68 4.79 5.48
N GLU A 99 -13.02 5.54 4.42
CA GLU A 99 -12.35 6.80 4.08
C GLU A 99 -12.53 7.84 5.20
N ALA A 100 -13.75 8.00 5.73
CA ALA A 100 -14.02 8.91 6.84
C ALA A 100 -13.24 8.55 8.11
N ARG A 101 -13.18 7.26 8.46
CA ARG A 101 -12.41 6.76 9.60
C ARG A 101 -10.93 7.09 9.47
N ILE A 102 -10.35 6.86 8.29
CA ILE A 102 -8.93 7.13 8.03
C ILE A 102 -8.64 8.64 8.04
N MET A 103 -9.52 9.47 7.48
CA MET A 103 -9.39 10.93 7.55
C MET A 103 -9.40 11.44 9.00
N GLY A 104 -10.30 10.93 9.84
CA GLY A 104 -10.35 11.26 11.27
C GLY A 104 -9.08 10.87 12.01
N LEU A 105 -8.68 9.59 11.92
CA LEU A 105 -7.46 9.07 12.56
C LEU A 105 -6.20 9.81 12.12
N TYR A 106 -6.08 10.13 10.82
CA TYR A 106 -4.95 10.91 10.33
C TYR A 106 -4.98 12.35 10.86
N GLY A 107 -6.15 12.97 10.91
CA GLY A 107 -6.38 14.28 11.51
C GLY A 107 -5.88 14.37 12.95
N ASP A 108 -6.21 13.37 13.77
CA ASP A 108 -5.77 13.26 15.16
C ASP A 108 -4.26 13.02 15.29
N TYR A 109 -3.66 12.36 14.29
CA TYR A 109 -2.24 12.04 14.27
C TYR A 109 -1.35 13.16 13.68
N LEU A 110 -1.92 14.08 12.91
CA LEU A 110 -1.20 15.22 12.32
C LEU A 110 -0.39 16.07 13.32
N PRO A 111 -0.87 16.38 14.54
CA PRO A 111 -0.09 17.11 15.53
C PRO A 111 1.20 16.39 15.92
N VAL A 112 1.15 15.06 16.05
CA VAL A 112 2.31 14.21 16.39
C VAL A 112 3.33 14.26 15.25
N LEU A 113 2.89 14.07 14.01
CA LEU A 113 3.76 14.16 12.83
C LEU A 113 4.41 15.54 12.71
N ARG A 114 3.67 16.62 12.97
CA ARG A 114 4.19 17.99 12.97
C ARG A 114 5.23 18.20 14.05
N ALA A 115 5.04 17.63 15.25
CA ALA A 115 6.02 17.70 16.33
C ALA A 115 7.31 16.96 15.97
N GLN A 116 7.20 15.69 15.56
CA GLN A 116 8.32 14.88 15.10
C GLN A 116 9.10 15.59 13.97
N ARG A 117 8.38 16.15 13.01
CA ARG A 117 8.96 16.92 11.91
C ARG A 117 9.78 18.10 12.44
N ARG A 118 9.24 18.90 13.36
CA ARG A 118 9.96 20.04 13.97
C ARG A 118 11.24 19.59 14.71
N ASP A 119 11.18 18.48 15.43
CA ASP A 119 12.33 17.95 16.15
C ASP A 119 13.43 17.45 15.20
N ILE A 120 13.03 16.83 14.08
CA ILE A 120 13.95 16.44 13.00
C ILE A 120 14.61 17.67 12.37
N TYR A 121 13.91 18.80 12.20
CA TYR A 121 14.49 20.04 11.66
C TYR A 121 15.43 20.75 12.64
N ARG A 122 15.25 20.55 13.96
CA ARG A 122 16.11 21.16 14.99
C ARG A 122 17.44 20.42 15.19
N GLY A 123 17.56 19.17 14.75
CA GLY A 123 18.82 18.39 14.76
C GLY A 123 19.57 18.47 13.43
N GLY A 124 20.70 19.19 13.39
CA GLY A 124 21.44 19.61 12.19
C GLY A 124 22.13 18.56 11.30
N ASP A 125 21.60 17.34 11.16
CA ASP A 125 22.16 16.32 10.23
C ASP A 125 21.06 15.77 9.28
N HIS A 126 20.41 16.71 8.60
CA HIS A 126 19.09 16.52 7.97
C HIS A 126 19.14 15.80 6.61
N ALA A 127 20.16 16.06 5.78
CA ALA A 127 20.26 15.40 4.47
C ALA A 127 20.43 13.88 4.63
N ALA A 128 21.31 13.45 5.52
CA ALA A 128 21.55 12.03 5.77
C ALA A 128 20.35 11.32 6.41
N ARG A 129 19.56 11.98 7.27
CA ARG A 129 18.39 11.36 7.92
C ARG A 129 17.12 11.36 7.09
N VAL A 130 16.83 12.40 6.31
CA VAL A 130 15.71 12.39 5.35
C VAL A 130 16.00 11.41 4.22
N GLN A 131 17.26 11.32 3.78
CA GLN A 131 17.71 10.30 2.85
C GLN A 131 17.65 8.91 3.49
N ARG A 132 17.91 8.76 4.81
CA ARG A 132 17.67 7.51 5.55
C ARG A 132 16.19 7.20 5.77
N TYR A 133 15.29 8.17 5.93
CA TYR A 133 13.84 7.92 6.06
C TYR A 133 13.24 7.53 4.70
N ARG A 134 13.62 8.23 3.62
CA ARG A 134 13.30 7.82 2.24
C ARG A 134 14.00 6.52 1.84
N ALA A 135 15.19 6.24 2.35
CA ALA A 135 15.87 4.95 2.15
C ALA A 135 15.37 3.87 3.10
N ALA A 136 14.77 4.22 4.25
CA ALA A 136 14.13 3.30 5.18
C ALA A 136 12.77 2.90 4.64
N LEU A 137 11.98 3.82 4.10
CA LEU A 137 10.78 3.52 3.31
C LEU A 137 11.13 2.69 2.08
N ARG A 138 12.17 3.07 1.31
CA ARG A 138 12.66 2.25 0.20
C ARG A 138 13.32 0.95 0.63
N ARG A 139 13.78 0.84 1.89
CA ARG A 139 14.31 -0.40 2.49
C ARG A 139 13.18 -1.24 3.05
N THR A 140 12.10 -0.73 3.59
CA THR A 140 10.92 -1.55 3.90
C THR A 140 10.29 -2.03 2.60
N GLU A 141 10.22 -1.20 1.57
CA GLU A 141 9.83 -1.61 0.20
C GLU A 141 10.80 -2.67 -0.37
N ARG A 142 12.13 -2.50 -0.22
CA ARG A 142 13.12 -3.52 -0.62
C ARG A 142 13.15 -4.75 0.25
N THR A 143 12.97 -4.66 1.55
CA THR A 143 13.00 -5.79 2.50
C THR A 143 11.72 -6.61 2.35
N LEU A 144 10.58 -5.97 2.08
CA LEU A 144 9.37 -6.66 1.58
C LEU A 144 9.62 -7.31 0.21
N GLY A 145 10.41 -6.67 -0.66
CA GLY A 145 10.89 -7.26 -1.93
C GLY A 145 11.93 -8.39 -1.78
N GLU A 146 12.80 -8.35 -0.78
CA GLU A 146 13.86 -9.31 -0.49
C GLU A 146 13.30 -10.53 0.25
N ILE A 147 12.32 -10.34 1.13
CA ILE A 147 11.50 -11.42 1.71
C ILE A 147 10.74 -12.17 0.60
N ARG A 148 10.23 -11.46 -0.42
CA ARG A 148 9.66 -12.07 -1.64
C ARG A 148 10.69 -12.82 -2.49
N ALA A 149 11.91 -12.29 -2.64
CA ALA A 149 12.99 -12.95 -3.39
C ALA A 149 13.55 -14.20 -2.67
N ALA A 150 13.58 -14.20 -1.34
CA ALA A 150 14.01 -15.34 -0.52
C ALA A 150 12.99 -16.49 -0.52
N GLN A 151 11.69 -16.19 -0.59
CA GLN A 151 10.64 -17.22 -0.72
C GLN A 151 10.50 -17.79 -2.15
N GLY A 152 11.15 -17.17 -3.15
CA GLY A 152 11.24 -17.66 -4.53
C GLY A 152 12.45 -18.55 -4.84
N ARG A 153 13.28 -18.87 -3.84
CA ARG A 153 14.45 -19.77 -3.98
C ARG A 153 14.30 -20.99 -3.06
N ALA A 154 13.45 -21.94 -3.46
CA ALA A 154 13.62 -23.34 -3.08
C ALA A 154 14.02 -24.12 -4.35
N PRO A 155 15.06 -24.97 -4.30
CA PRO A 155 15.58 -25.65 -5.49
C PRO A 155 14.61 -26.73 -5.99
N ARG A 156 14.76 -27.02 -7.28
CA ARG A 156 14.06 -28.01 -8.11
C ARG A 156 13.84 -29.36 -7.44
#